data_AF-A0A972QQN2-F1
#
_entry.id   AF-A0A972QQN2-F1
#
_cell.length_a   1.000
_cell.length_b   1.000
_cell.length_c   1.000
_cell.angle_alpha   90.00
_cell.angle_beta   90.00
_cell.angle_gamma   90.00
#
_symmetry.space_group_name_H-M   'P 1'
#
loop_
_entity.id
_entity.type
_entity.pdbx_description
1 polymer ?
#
loop_
_entity_poly.entity_id
_entity_poly.type
_entity_poly.pdbx_seq_one_letter_code
_entity_poly.pdbx_strand_id
1 'polypeptide(L)'
;MTIDSPLKDKVILVVDDEPDILESIEEQLEMCLIHKTTDYDTALQYLRSYTYDIVILDIMGVNGFELLKNSASRGFSTVMVTAHAFSPEALKKSIKLGAVSFIPKEKISELESFLEDVILGGGKPVWQKILDKLDSYFNKRFGPDWKEKDAFFMEFEEELKDSLKNKS
;
A
#
# COMPACT_ATOMS: atom_id res chain seq x y z
N MET A 1 29.39 0.94 -8.75
CA MET A 1 28.25 0.19 -9.31
C MET A 1 27.02 0.76 -8.64
N THR A 2 26.17 1.46 -9.37
CA THR A 2 24.84 1.81 -8.85
C THR A 2 24.12 0.48 -8.63
N ILE A 3 23.77 0.18 -7.38
CA ILE A 3 22.88 -0.94 -7.09
C ILE A 3 21.58 -0.58 -7.79
N ASP A 4 21.22 -1.30 -8.85
CA ASP A 4 19.93 -1.12 -9.51
C ASP A 4 18.83 -1.32 -8.45
N SER A 5 17.86 -0.39 -8.38
CA SER A 5 16.74 -0.50 -7.45
C SER A 5 16.03 -1.85 -7.64
N PRO A 6 15.57 -2.52 -6.57
CA PRO A 6 14.76 -3.74 -6.69
C PRO A 6 13.42 -3.51 -7.39
N LEU A 7 13.05 -2.25 -7.65
CA LEU A 7 11.87 -1.86 -8.42
C LEU A 7 12.09 -1.84 -9.93
N LYS A 8 13.34 -1.91 -10.40
CA LYS A 8 13.64 -1.87 -11.83
C LYS A 8 12.86 -2.94 -12.59
N ASP A 9 12.22 -2.54 -13.68
CA ASP A 9 11.41 -3.34 -14.59
C ASP A 9 10.16 -4.00 -13.93
N LYS A 10 9.77 -3.58 -12.72
CA LYS A 10 8.56 -4.08 -12.05
C LYS A 10 7.30 -3.57 -12.72
N VAL A 11 6.30 -4.43 -12.86
CA VAL A 11 5.02 -4.06 -13.47
C VAL A 11 4.05 -3.65 -12.38
N ILE A 12 3.61 -2.39 -12.42
CA ILE A 12 2.78 -1.78 -11.39
C ILE A 12 1.48 -1.27 -11.99
N LEU A 13 0.36 -1.58 -11.34
CA LEU A 13 -0.93 -0.96 -11.63
C LEU A 13 -1.18 0.17 -10.65
N VAL A 14 -1.54 1.36 -11.13
CA VAL A 14 -1.93 2.52 -10.31
C VAL A 14 -3.36 2.91 -10.66
N VAL A 15 -4.21 3.00 -9.63
CA VAL A 15 -5.63 3.34 -9.77
C VAL A 15 -5.98 4.49 -8.82
N ASP A 16 -6.28 5.64 -9.39
CA ASP A 16 -6.61 6.88 -8.68
C ASP A 16 -7.44 7.77 -9.62
N ASP A 17 -8.54 8.36 -9.14
CA ASP A 17 -9.41 9.20 -9.96
C ASP A 17 -8.80 10.58 -10.28
N GLU A 18 -7.70 10.94 -9.60
CA GLU A 18 -6.97 12.20 -9.77
C GLU A 18 -5.79 12.00 -10.76
N PRO A 19 -5.85 12.53 -12.00
CA PRO A 19 -4.82 12.31 -13.03
C PRO A 19 -3.43 12.84 -12.64
N ASP A 20 -3.38 13.91 -11.86
CA ASP A 20 -2.15 14.51 -11.33
C ASP A 20 -1.44 13.59 -10.33
N ILE A 21 -2.20 12.80 -9.56
CA ILE A 21 -1.64 11.76 -8.69
C ILE A 21 -1.05 10.63 -9.52
N LEU A 22 -1.73 10.22 -10.59
CA LEU A 22 -1.21 9.21 -11.52
C LEU A 22 0.08 9.66 -12.22
N GLU A 23 0.19 10.93 -12.61
CA GLU A 23 1.42 11.51 -13.15
C GLU A 23 2.53 11.54 -12.11
N SER A 24 2.25 12.03 -10.90
CA SER A 24 3.24 12.10 -9.81
C SER A 24 3.80 10.73 -9.43
N ILE A 25 2.96 9.69 -9.38
CA ILE A 25 3.40 8.32 -9.08
C ILE A 25 4.25 7.75 -10.22
N GLU A 26 3.90 8.03 -11.47
CA GLU A 26 4.69 7.58 -12.64
C GLU A 26 6.06 8.24 -12.66
N GLU A 27 6.15 9.54 -12.39
CA GLU A 27 7.42 10.26 -12.27
C GLU A 27 8.30 9.68 -11.15
N GLN A 28 7.70 9.38 -10.00
CA GLN A 28 8.44 8.80 -8.87
C GLN A 28 8.93 7.35 -9.14
N LEU A 29 8.29 6.64 -10.07
CA LEU A 29 8.54 5.22 -10.36
C LEU A 29 9.02 5.02 -11.80
N GLU A 30 9.80 5.95 -12.36
CA GLU A 30 10.26 5.93 -13.75
C GLU A 30 11.04 4.65 -14.15
N MET A 31 11.60 3.93 -13.17
CA MET A 31 12.29 2.66 -13.37
C MET A 31 11.35 1.45 -13.54
N CYS A 32 10.04 1.64 -13.34
CA CYS A 32 9.00 0.62 -13.41
C CYS A 32 8.20 0.70 -14.71
N LEU A 33 7.45 -0.37 -15.01
CA LEU A 33 6.44 -0.40 -16.06
C LEU A 33 5.07 -0.11 -15.44
N ILE A 34 4.58 1.12 -15.63
CA ILE A 34 3.34 1.58 -14.99
C ILE A 34 2.14 1.42 -15.92
N HIS A 35 1.10 0.71 -15.47
CA HIS A 35 -0.25 0.78 -16.01
C HIS A 35 -1.09 1.71 -15.14
N LYS A 36 -1.80 2.66 -15.73
CA LYS A 36 -2.60 3.67 -15.01
C LYS A 36 -4.05 3.63 -15.47
N THR A 37 -4.97 3.89 -14.54
CA THR A 37 -6.38 4.09 -14.86
C THR A 37 -7.05 4.92 -13.77
N THR A 38 -8.06 5.68 -14.15
CA THR A 38 -8.83 6.56 -13.25
C THR A 38 -10.17 5.99 -12.82
N ASP A 39 -10.52 4.79 -13.27
CA ASP A 39 -11.85 4.23 -13.06
C ASP A 39 -11.83 2.76 -12.64
N TYR A 40 -12.88 2.40 -11.91
CA TYR A 40 -13.05 1.07 -11.32
C TYR A 40 -13.15 -0.04 -12.37
N ASP A 41 -13.90 0.18 -13.45
CA ASP A 41 -14.22 -0.88 -14.42
C ASP A 41 -12.97 -1.27 -15.23
N THR A 42 -12.21 -0.27 -15.67
CA THR A 42 -10.92 -0.46 -16.33
C THR A 42 -9.92 -1.10 -15.37
N ALA A 43 -9.83 -0.66 -14.11
CA ALA A 43 -8.98 -1.28 -13.10
C ALA A 43 -9.30 -2.77 -12.92
N LEU A 44 -10.58 -3.14 -12.86
CA LEU A 44 -11.01 -4.53 -12.73
C LEU A 44 -10.68 -5.36 -13.99
N GLN A 45 -10.79 -4.77 -15.18
CA GLN A 45 -10.32 -5.39 -16.42
C GLN A 45 -8.81 -5.62 -16.43
N TYR A 46 -8.03 -4.64 -15.99
CA TYR A 46 -6.57 -4.72 -15.90
C TYR A 46 -6.13 -5.76 -14.90
N LEU A 47 -6.73 -5.78 -13.72
CA LEU A 47 -6.53 -6.84 -12.75
C LEU A 47 -6.74 -8.17 -13.48
N ARG A 48 -7.92 -8.45 -14.05
CA ARG A 48 -8.21 -9.76 -14.68
C ARG A 48 -7.27 -10.15 -15.83
N SER A 49 -6.79 -9.18 -16.60
CA SER A 49 -6.07 -9.43 -17.85
C SER A 49 -4.55 -9.55 -17.68
N TYR A 50 -3.99 -8.95 -16.63
CA TYR A 50 -2.53 -8.84 -16.45
C TYR A 50 -2.08 -9.39 -15.09
N THR A 51 -0.77 -9.58 -14.97
CA THR A 51 -0.07 -9.88 -13.72
C THR A 51 0.74 -8.67 -13.30
N TYR A 52 0.69 -8.34 -12.01
CA TYR A 52 1.40 -7.19 -11.46
C TYR A 52 2.27 -7.64 -10.29
N ASP A 53 3.45 -7.02 -10.18
CA ASP A 53 4.28 -7.14 -8.97
C ASP A 53 3.62 -6.36 -7.81
N ILE A 54 3.12 -5.15 -8.10
CA ILE A 54 2.47 -4.26 -7.13
C ILE A 54 1.20 -3.66 -7.75
N VAL A 55 0.15 -3.52 -6.93
CA VAL A 55 -1.04 -2.74 -7.26
C VAL A 55 -1.20 -1.61 -6.23
N ILE A 56 -1.30 -0.38 -6.72
CA ILE A 56 -1.49 0.84 -5.92
C ILE A 56 -2.91 1.32 -6.13
N LEU A 57 -3.66 1.49 -5.04
CA LEU A 57 -5.08 1.85 -5.07
C LEU A 57 -5.36 3.06 -4.17
N ASP A 58 -6.06 4.06 -4.68
CA ASP A 58 -6.81 4.98 -3.82
C ASP A 58 -8.07 4.32 -3.27
N ILE A 59 -8.49 4.75 -2.09
CA ILE A 59 -9.68 4.30 -1.39
C ILE A 59 -10.92 5.03 -1.90
N MET A 60 -10.86 6.35 -2.02
CA MET A 60 -11.96 7.18 -2.49
C MET A 60 -11.94 7.26 -4.03
N GLY A 61 -13.04 7.69 -4.65
CA GLY A 61 -13.16 7.88 -6.09
C GLY A 61 -13.32 6.60 -6.93
N VAL A 62 -12.53 5.56 -6.64
CA VAL A 62 -12.42 4.34 -7.48
C VAL A 62 -12.94 3.07 -6.82
N ASN A 63 -13.69 3.17 -5.70
CA ASN A 63 -14.14 2.01 -4.91
C ASN A 63 -12.96 1.09 -4.50
N GLY A 64 -11.93 1.69 -3.91
CA GLY A 64 -10.64 1.04 -3.65
C GLY A 64 -10.70 -0.21 -2.78
N PHE A 65 -11.64 -0.29 -1.84
CA PHE A 65 -11.78 -1.50 -1.01
C PHE A 65 -12.28 -2.72 -1.81
N GLU A 66 -13.12 -2.50 -2.81
CA GLU A 66 -13.57 -3.60 -3.67
C GLU A 66 -12.43 -4.03 -4.61
N LEU A 67 -11.68 -3.07 -5.17
CA LEU A 67 -10.47 -3.36 -5.93
C LEU A 67 -9.41 -4.09 -5.09
N LEU A 68 -9.20 -3.68 -3.84
CA LEU A 68 -8.29 -4.33 -2.91
C LEU A 68 -8.67 -5.80 -2.70
N LYS A 69 -9.95 -6.08 -2.44
CA LYS A 69 -10.44 -7.45 -2.28
C LYS A 69 -10.16 -8.30 -3.53
N ASN A 70 -10.43 -7.75 -4.71
CA ASN A 70 -10.18 -8.44 -5.98
C ASN A 70 -8.68 -8.68 -6.20
N SER A 71 -7.85 -7.66 -5.97
CA SER A 71 -6.39 -7.69 -6.12
C SER A 71 -5.75 -8.71 -5.17
N ALA A 72 -6.07 -8.63 -3.88
CA ALA A 72 -5.56 -9.53 -2.84
C ALA A 72 -6.01 -10.98 -3.06
N SER A 73 -7.26 -11.21 -3.51
CA SER A 73 -7.73 -12.56 -3.83
C SER A 73 -6.95 -13.25 -4.95
N ARG A 74 -6.25 -12.47 -5.77
CA ARG A 74 -5.40 -12.94 -6.88
C ARG A 74 -3.92 -13.01 -6.48
N GLY A 75 -3.60 -12.71 -5.23
CA GLY A 75 -2.24 -12.81 -4.69
C GLY A 75 -1.34 -11.62 -5.01
N PHE A 76 -1.88 -10.50 -5.48
CA PHE A 76 -1.08 -9.30 -5.75
C PHE A 76 -0.73 -8.54 -4.48
N SER A 77 0.50 -8.04 -4.42
CA SER A 77 0.94 -7.14 -3.34
C SER A 77 0.25 -5.79 -3.53
N THR A 78 -0.75 -5.51 -2.71
CA THR A 78 -1.61 -4.32 -2.88
C THR A 78 -1.32 -3.26 -1.82
N VAL A 79 -1.00 -2.05 -2.26
CA VAL A 79 -0.67 -0.89 -1.44
C VAL A 79 -1.82 0.12 -1.55
N MET A 80 -2.33 0.57 -0.40
CA MET A 80 -3.32 1.64 -0.37
C MET A 80 -2.62 2.98 -0.29
N VAL A 81 -2.93 3.92 -1.18
CA VAL A 81 -2.41 5.29 -1.17
C VAL A 81 -3.58 6.26 -1.13
N THR A 82 -3.78 6.99 -0.04
CA THR A 82 -4.98 7.84 0.12
C THR A 82 -4.70 9.12 0.90
N ALA A 83 -5.34 10.22 0.53
CA ALA A 83 -5.35 11.46 1.33
C ALA A 83 -6.59 11.52 2.22
N HIS A 84 -7.77 11.34 1.61
CA HIS A 84 -9.05 11.66 2.22
C HIS A 84 -9.56 10.57 3.17
N ALA A 85 -9.28 9.29 2.89
CA ALA A 85 -9.73 8.17 3.71
C ALA A 85 -8.71 7.75 4.77
N PHE A 86 -7.80 8.64 5.16
CA PHE A 86 -6.75 8.32 6.11
C PHE A 86 -7.31 8.34 7.55
N SER A 87 -7.80 7.18 8.02
CA SER A 87 -8.35 6.96 9.36
C SER A 87 -7.95 5.59 9.93
N PRO A 88 -8.05 5.38 11.27
CA PRO A 88 -7.83 4.07 11.88
C PRO A 88 -8.75 2.98 11.31
N GLU A 89 -10.01 3.30 11.04
CA GLU A 89 -10.97 2.35 10.49
C GLU A 89 -10.59 1.92 9.07
N ALA A 90 -10.12 2.86 8.24
CA ALA A 90 -9.66 2.57 6.90
C ALA A 90 -8.36 1.74 6.90
N LEU A 91 -7.43 2.05 7.80
CA LEU A 91 -6.21 1.24 8.01
C LEU A 91 -6.58 -0.19 8.42
N LYS A 92 -7.42 -0.35 9.44
CA LYS A 92 -7.93 -1.64 9.92
C LYS A 92 -8.60 -2.44 8.80
N LYS A 93 -9.47 -1.79 8.03
CA LYS A 93 -10.15 -2.42 6.91
C LYS A 93 -9.17 -2.85 5.81
N SER A 94 -8.15 -2.03 5.52
CA SER A 94 -7.10 -2.35 4.54
C SER A 94 -6.30 -3.59 4.95
N ILE A 95 -5.86 -3.66 6.22
CA ILE A 95 -5.15 -4.83 6.75
C ILE A 95 -6.02 -6.08 6.61
N LYS A 96 -7.29 -6.02 7.05
CA LYS A 96 -8.23 -7.16 7.00
C LYS A 96 -8.52 -7.65 5.58
N LEU A 97 -8.46 -6.76 4.59
CA LEU A 97 -8.71 -7.09 3.20
C LEU A 97 -7.45 -7.55 2.45
N GLY A 98 -6.30 -7.62 3.13
CA GLY A 98 -5.06 -8.16 2.57
C GLY A 98 -4.14 -7.13 1.92
N ALA A 99 -4.29 -5.85 2.26
CA ALA A 99 -3.28 -4.86 1.87
C ALA A 99 -1.95 -5.17 2.55
N VAL A 100 -0.84 -4.86 1.86
CA VAL A 100 0.51 -5.02 2.41
C VAL A 100 1.07 -3.73 3.00
N SER A 101 0.46 -2.59 2.65
CA SER A 101 0.84 -1.25 3.12
C SER A 101 -0.31 -0.24 2.98
N PHE A 102 -0.22 0.86 3.73
CA PHE A 102 -1.17 1.99 3.76
C PHE A 102 -0.39 3.29 3.89
N ILE A 103 -0.40 4.12 2.85
CA ILE A 103 0.47 5.28 2.69
C ILE A 103 -0.39 6.54 2.45
N PRO A 104 -0.12 7.66 3.13
CA PRO A 104 -0.82 8.91 2.83
C PRO A 104 -0.31 9.51 1.50
N LYS A 105 -1.17 10.15 0.69
CA LYS A 105 -0.74 10.77 -0.60
C LYS A 105 0.37 11.81 -0.40
N GLU A 106 0.45 12.47 0.76
CA GLU A 106 1.54 13.40 1.12
C GLU A 106 2.93 12.74 1.21
N LYS A 107 3.00 11.40 1.14
CA LYS A 107 4.22 10.60 1.16
C LYS A 107 4.56 9.98 -0.20
N ILE A 108 3.92 10.43 -1.29
CA ILE A 108 4.22 9.96 -2.65
C ILE A 108 5.69 10.18 -3.02
N SER A 109 6.32 11.28 -2.59
CA SER A 109 7.76 11.53 -2.83
C SER A 109 8.69 10.50 -2.18
N GLU A 110 8.20 9.70 -1.24
CA GLU A 110 8.92 8.63 -0.56
C GLU A 110 8.44 7.23 -1.03
N LEU A 111 7.55 7.17 -2.03
CA LEU A 111 6.88 5.95 -2.48
C LEU A 111 7.86 4.86 -2.91
N GLU A 112 8.92 5.24 -3.63
CA GLU A 112 9.99 4.31 -4.03
C GLU A 112 10.50 3.50 -2.83
N SER A 113 10.91 4.18 -1.75
CA SER A 113 11.42 3.51 -0.53
C SER A 113 10.39 2.59 0.12
N PHE A 114 9.10 2.93 0.06
CA PHE A 114 8.04 2.06 0.58
C PHE A 114 7.85 0.81 -0.28
N LEU A 115 7.88 0.95 -1.59
CA LEU A 115 7.68 -0.17 -2.51
C LEU A 115 8.90 -1.11 -2.56
N GLU A 116 10.11 -0.58 -2.41
CA GLU A 116 11.32 -1.41 -2.26
C GLU A 116 11.19 -2.35 -1.04
N ASP A 117 10.69 -1.83 0.09
CA ASP A 117 10.43 -2.65 1.28
C ASP A 117 9.39 -3.75 1.02
N VAL A 118 8.34 -3.47 0.23
CA VAL A 118 7.33 -4.45 -0.18
C VAL A 118 7.93 -5.57 -1.01
N ILE A 119 8.76 -5.24 -2.01
CA ILE A 119 9.43 -6.23 -2.86
C ILE A 119 10.44 -7.06 -2.06
N LEU A 120 11.29 -6.40 -1.25
CA LEU A 120 12.29 -7.09 -0.42
C LEU A 120 11.66 -7.96 0.68
N GLY A 121 10.46 -7.59 1.14
CA GLY A 121 9.64 -8.40 2.04
C GLY A 121 9.03 -9.65 1.37
N GLY A 122 9.18 -9.81 0.06
CA GLY A 122 8.62 -10.91 -0.72
C GLY A 122 7.10 -10.84 -0.81
N GLY A 123 6.51 -9.64 -0.86
CA GLY A 123 5.05 -9.44 -0.87
C GLY A 123 4.36 -9.83 0.44
N LYS A 124 5.12 -10.14 1.49
CA LYS A 124 4.56 -10.31 2.84
C LYS A 124 4.15 -8.95 3.37
N PRO A 125 3.11 -8.88 4.22
CA PRO A 125 2.71 -7.61 4.82
C PRO A 125 3.88 -6.96 5.53
N VAL A 126 4.30 -5.77 5.08
CA VAL A 126 5.48 -5.05 5.61
C VAL A 126 5.07 -4.07 6.70
N TRP A 127 3.98 -4.41 7.40
CA TRP A 127 3.30 -3.51 8.31
C TRP A 127 4.19 -2.98 9.43
N GLN A 128 5.14 -3.77 9.95
CA GLN A 128 6.05 -3.26 10.97
C GLN A 128 6.86 -2.07 10.46
N LYS A 129 7.59 -2.21 9.35
CA LYS A 129 8.41 -1.12 8.82
C LYS A 129 7.56 0.09 8.42
N ILE A 130 6.37 -0.14 7.87
CA ILE A 130 5.45 0.93 7.49
C ILE A 130 4.93 1.67 8.73
N LEU A 131 4.50 0.93 9.75
CA LEU A 131 4.04 1.52 11.02
C LEU A 131 5.16 2.29 11.70
N ASP A 132 6.40 1.78 11.68
CA ASP A 132 7.57 2.48 12.24
C ASP A 132 7.91 3.76 11.45
N LYS A 133 7.96 3.67 10.11
CA LYS A 133 8.24 4.82 9.21
C LYS A 133 7.17 5.91 9.33
N LEU A 134 5.91 5.53 9.53
CA LEU A 134 4.78 6.43 9.59
C LEU A 134 4.28 6.68 11.02
N ASP A 135 4.98 6.22 12.06
CA ASP A 135 4.48 6.25 13.45
C ASP A 135 4.14 7.67 13.90
N SER A 136 5.05 8.61 13.65
CA SER A 136 4.83 10.03 13.95
C SER A 136 3.64 10.63 13.16
N TYR A 137 3.43 10.19 11.92
CA TYR A 137 2.32 10.66 11.09
C TYR A 137 0.99 10.08 11.59
N PHE A 138 0.93 8.78 11.88
CA PHE A 138 -0.23 8.12 12.46
C PHE A 138 -0.60 8.73 13.81
N ASN A 139 0.36 8.91 14.72
CA ASN A 139 0.10 9.49 16.03
C ASN A 139 -0.39 10.94 15.94
N LYS A 140 0.13 11.73 14.99
CA LYS A 140 -0.35 13.10 14.75
C LYS A 140 -1.79 13.10 14.20
N ARG A 141 -2.12 12.15 13.31
CA ARG A 141 -3.41 12.14 12.59
C ARG A 141 -4.53 11.43 13.34
N PHE A 142 -4.20 10.38 14.09
CA PHE A 142 -5.13 9.50 14.81
C PHE A 142 -5.16 9.76 16.31
N GLY A 143 -4.15 10.46 16.84
CA GLY A 143 -3.89 10.61 18.27
C GLY A 143 -2.86 9.58 18.75
N PRO A 144 -2.09 9.85 19.81
CA PRO A 144 -0.97 9.01 20.25
C PRO A 144 -1.37 7.65 20.83
N ASP A 145 -2.65 7.49 21.21
CA ASP A 145 -3.21 6.30 21.88
C ASP A 145 -4.17 5.50 20.97
N TRP A 146 -4.04 5.67 19.64
CA TRP A 146 -4.95 5.10 18.66
C TRP A 146 -4.85 3.56 18.57
N LYS A 147 -3.70 2.98 18.88
CA LYS A 147 -3.48 1.53 18.86
C LYS A 147 -4.14 0.86 20.07
N GLU A 148 -4.06 1.50 21.23
CA GLU A 148 -4.59 1.02 22.51
C GLU A 148 -6.12 1.15 22.59
N LYS A 149 -6.70 2.03 21.78
CA LYS A 149 -8.15 2.26 21.70
C LYS A 149 -8.92 1.20 20.92
N ASP A 150 -8.24 0.35 20.14
CA ASP A 150 -8.88 -0.69 19.33
C ASP A 150 -8.20 -2.05 19.57
N ALA A 151 -8.98 -3.02 20.05
CA ALA A 151 -8.52 -4.39 20.31
C ALA A 151 -7.83 -5.03 19.10
N PHE A 152 -8.28 -4.72 17.89
CA PHE A 152 -7.65 -5.22 16.68
C PHE A 152 -6.20 -4.74 16.53
N PHE A 153 -5.92 -3.46 16.82
CA PHE A 153 -4.56 -2.95 16.66
C PHE A 153 -3.62 -3.49 17.74
N MET A 154 -4.12 -3.70 18.96
CA MET A 154 -3.36 -4.38 20.02
C MET A 154 -2.98 -5.80 19.61
N GLU A 155 -3.96 -6.61 19.20
CA GLU A 155 -3.74 -8.00 18.74
C GLU A 155 -2.79 -8.04 17.53
N PHE A 156 -3.01 -7.15 16.56
CA PHE A 156 -2.19 -7.07 15.37
C PHE A 156 -0.73 -6.70 15.66
N GLU A 157 -0.48 -5.79 16.60
CA GLU A 157 0.88 -5.41 17.00
C GLU A 157 1.60 -6.57 17.71
N GLU A 158 0.89 -7.34 18.53
CA GLU A 158 1.41 -8.55 19.16
C GLU A 158 1.78 -9.62 18.12
N GLU A 159 0.89 -9.88 17.15
CA GLU A 159 1.16 -10.82 16.04
C GLU A 159 2.40 -10.42 15.23
N LEU A 160 2.56 -9.11 14.94
CA LEU A 160 3.75 -8.61 14.25
C LEU A 160 5.01 -8.87 15.07
N LYS A 161 5.01 -8.59 16.38
CA LYS A 161 6.15 -8.82 17.28
C LYS A 161 6.55 -10.30 17.33
N ASP A 162 5.58 -11.22 17.37
CA ASP A 162 5.87 -12.64 17.45
C ASP A 162 6.36 -13.23 16.12
N SER A 163 5.88 -12.71 14.99
CA SER A 163 6.36 -13.10 13.65
C SER A 163 7.86 -12.83 13.43
N LEU A 164 8.42 -11.85 14.16
CA LEU A 164 9.82 -11.45 14.08
C LEU A 164 10.71 -12.29 14.99
N LYS A 165 10.22 -12.60 16.20
CA LYS A 165 10.92 -13.49 17.14
C LYS A 165 11.10 -14.89 16.55
N ASN A 166 10.12 -15.38 15.80
CA ASN A 166 10.17 -16.70 15.16
C ASN A 166 11.03 -16.77 13.88
N LYS A 167 11.59 -15.64 13.42
CA LYS A 167 12.51 -15.55 12.28
C LYS A 167 13.97 -15.27 12.68
N SER A 168 14.24 -15.11 13.97
CA SER A 168 15.58 -14.94 14.56
C SER A 168 16.09 -16.26 15.12
#